data_AF-A0A8S0PLW5-F1
#
_entry.id   AF-A0A8S0PLW5-F1
#
_cell.length_a   1.000
_cell.length_b   1.000
_cell.length_c   1.000
_cell.angle_alpha   90.00
_cell.angle_beta   90.00
_cell.angle_gamma   90.00
#
_symmetry.space_group_name_H-M   'P 1'
#
loop_
_entity.id
_entity.type
_entity.pdbx_description
1 polymer ?
#
loop_
_entity_poly.entity_id
_entity_poly.type
_entity_poly.pdbx_seq_one_letter_code
_entity_poly.pdbx_strand_id
1 'polypeptide(L)'
;MEYGRERKQELLRPNLFDVVDRECLRFQYHGVLPVALGGIYVWHMLALIEIFEDDFVLQFGGGTLGHPSGNVPCVMANRIALETYVKDHNEGHDLASKGNVIIREASKWSPE
;
A
#
# COMPACT_ATOMS: atom_id res chain seq x y z
N MET A 1 6.87 0.57 28.57
CA MET A 1 5.98 1.18 27.56
C MET A 1 6.04 0.28 26.34
N GLU A 2 5.32 -0.84 26.38
CA GLU A 2 5.23 -1.79 25.28
C GLU A 2 3.74 -1.87 24.96
N TYR A 3 3.32 -1.15 23.93
CA TYR A 3 1.94 -1.12 23.46
C TYR A 3 1.98 -1.34 21.95
N GLY A 4 1.52 -2.51 21.49
CA GLY A 4 1.21 -2.71 20.07
C GLY A 4 1.59 -4.04 19.42
N ARG A 5 2.27 -4.99 20.09
CA ARG A 5 2.84 -6.15 19.36
C ARG A 5 1.94 -7.39 19.22
N GLU A 6 0.78 -7.47 19.88
CA GLU A 6 0.12 -8.80 20.08
C GLU A 6 -1.21 -9.05 19.36
N ARG A 7 -1.72 -8.18 18.48
CA ARG A 7 -3.07 -8.36 17.89
C ARG A 7 -3.19 -8.52 16.37
N LYS A 8 -2.17 -9.02 15.66
CA LYS A 8 -2.29 -9.30 14.20
C LYS A 8 -1.83 -10.70 13.76
N GLN A 9 -1.90 -11.71 14.63
CA GLN A 9 -1.50 -13.08 14.26
C GLN A 9 -2.63 -13.96 13.67
N GLU A 10 -3.90 -13.60 13.79
CA GLU A 10 -4.98 -14.59 13.57
C GLU A 10 -5.90 -14.36 12.35
N LEU A 11 -5.69 -13.33 11.52
CA LEU A 11 -6.67 -12.99 10.46
C LEU A 11 -6.15 -12.93 9.03
N LEU A 12 -5.07 -13.62 8.67
CA LEU A 12 -4.64 -13.68 7.27
C LEU A 12 -4.39 -15.14 6.85
N ARG A 13 -5.39 -15.70 6.16
CA ARG A 13 -5.35 -17.00 5.46
C ARG A 13 -4.26 -16.96 4.37
N PRO A 14 -3.74 -18.11 3.92
CA PRO A 14 -2.62 -18.14 2.99
C PRO A 14 -3.09 -17.79 1.57
N ASN A 15 -2.78 -16.58 1.10
CA ASN A 15 -2.94 -16.20 -0.29
C ASN A 15 -1.99 -15.05 -0.69
N LEU A 16 -1.24 -15.30 -1.77
CA LEU A 16 -0.47 -14.40 -2.64
C LEU A 16 0.62 -13.50 -2.00
N PHE A 17 0.57 -13.25 -0.70
CA PHE A 17 1.55 -12.45 0.06
C PHE A 17 2.84 -13.21 0.41
N ASP A 18 2.95 -14.49 0.07
CA ASP A 18 4.17 -15.29 0.29
C ASP A 18 5.38 -14.81 -0.56
N VAL A 19 5.19 -13.84 -1.48
CA VAL A 19 6.30 -13.22 -2.23
C VAL A 19 7.01 -12.13 -1.41
N VAL A 20 6.37 -11.58 -0.39
CA VAL A 20 7.05 -10.75 0.63
C VAL A 20 7.40 -11.69 1.77
N ASP A 21 8.54 -12.36 1.65
CA ASP A 21 9.04 -13.25 2.70
C ASP A 21 9.07 -12.48 4.03
N ARG A 22 8.28 -12.94 5.01
CA ARG A 22 8.23 -12.35 6.35
C ARG A 22 9.62 -12.35 7.01
N GLU A 23 10.54 -13.21 6.58
CA GLU A 23 11.93 -13.18 7.06
C GLU A 23 12.70 -11.94 6.58
N CYS A 24 12.44 -11.42 5.37
CA CYS A 24 13.06 -10.19 4.87
C CYS A 24 12.61 -8.95 5.68
N LEU A 25 11.37 -8.91 6.14
CA LEU A 25 10.86 -7.84 7.02
C LEU A 25 11.46 -7.88 8.44
N ARG A 26 12.02 -9.02 8.84
CA ARG A 26 12.65 -9.18 10.18
C ARG A 26 14.08 -8.62 10.24
N PHE A 27 14.75 -8.44 9.11
CA PHE A 27 16.08 -7.82 9.04
C PHE A 27 15.94 -6.33 8.77
N GLN A 28 15.40 -5.59 9.74
CA GLN A 28 15.36 -4.13 9.68
C GLN A 28 16.78 -3.59 9.93
N TYR A 29 17.57 -3.44 8.86
CA TYR A 29 18.85 -2.76 8.91
C TYR A 29 18.61 -1.29 9.23
N HIS A 30 19.23 -0.78 10.30
CA HIS A 30 19.10 0.61 10.71
C HIS A 30 19.43 1.55 9.53
N GLY A 31 18.47 2.42 9.17
CA GLY A 31 18.63 3.43 8.12
C GLY A 31 18.35 2.98 6.68
N VAL A 32 17.79 1.78 6.47
CA VAL A 32 17.37 1.31 5.12
C VAL A 32 15.85 1.31 5.02
N LEU A 33 15.31 1.95 3.98
CA LEU A 33 13.88 1.91 3.66
C LEU A 33 13.55 0.64 2.86
N PRO A 34 12.56 -0.18 3.29
CA PRO A 34 12.09 -1.30 2.49
C PRO A 34 11.43 -0.82 1.19
N VAL A 35 11.62 -1.58 0.11
CA VAL A 35 11.01 -1.33 -1.19
C VAL A 35 10.02 -2.44 -1.51
N ALA A 36 8.73 -2.09 -1.61
CA ALA A 36 7.70 -3.00 -2.09
C ALA A 36 7.57 -2.90 -3.62
N LEU A 37 7.72 -4.04 -4.29
CA LEU A 37 7.69 -4.17 -5.75
C LEU A 37 7.18 -5.55 -6.19
N GLY A 38 7.00 -5.73 -7.50
CA GLY A 38 6.61 -7.03 -8.08
C GLY A 38 5.10 -7.17 -8.26
N GLY A 39 4.59 -6.84 -9.45
CA GLY A 39 3.17 -7.03 -9.80
C GLY A 39 2.19 -6.11 -9.07
N ILE A 40 2.67 -5.08 -8.36
CA ILE A 40 1.82 -4.15 -7.61
C ILE A 40 1.16 -3.11 -8.51
N TYR A 41 -0.05 -2.70 -8.12
CA TYR A 41 -0.88 -1.67 -8.75
C TYR A 41 -1.76 -1.01 -7.66
N VAL A 42 -2.51 0.03 -8.00
CA VAL A 42 -3.22 0.93 -7.06
C VAL A 42 -3.95 0.24 -5.89
N TRP A 43 -4.63 -0.88 -6.14
CA TRP A 43 -5.40 -1.61 -5.13
C TRP A 43 -4.54 -2.33 -4.09
N HIS A 44 -3.26 -2.55 -4.36
CA HIS A 44 -2.32 -3.16 -3.42
C HIS A 44 -1.80 -2.18 -2.36
N MET A 45 -1.89 -0.86 -2.58
CA MET A 45 -1.34 0.15 -1.67
C MET A 45 -1.87 0.02 -0.25
N LEU A 46 -3.14 -0.35 -0.07
CA LEU A 46 -3.76 -0.52 1.25
C LEU A 46 -3.04 -1.54 2.12
N ALA A 47 -2.86 -2.74 1.57
CA ALA A 47 -2.21 -3.81 2.29
C ALA A 47 -0.76 -3.44 2.59
N LEU A 48 -0.10 -2.72 1.68
CA LEU A 48 1.29 -2.30 1.85
C LEU A 48 1.43 -1.21 2.92
N ILE A 49 0.57 -0.19 2.95
CA ILE A 49 0.54 0.83 4.01
C ILE A 49 0.25 0.18 5.37
N GLU A 50 -0.63 -0.83 5.42
CA GLU A 50 -0.89 -1.54 6.68
C GLU A 50 0.32 -2.37 7.17
N ILE A 51 1.13 -2.90 6.25
CA ILE A 51 2.30 -3.74 6.56
C ILE A 51 3.53 -2.90 6.89
N PHE A 52 3.78 -1.85 6.11
CA PHE A 52 5.01 -1.05 6.17
C PHE A 52 4.84 0.26 6.94
N GLU A 53 3.61 0.61 7.32
CA GLU A 53 3.28 1.90 7.93
C GLU A 53 3.71 3.05 7.01
N ASP A 54 4.58 3.96 7.46
CA ASP A 54 4.95 5.17 6.71
C ASP A 54 6.30 5.07 5.98
N ASP A 55 7.23 4.25 6.48
CA ASP A 55 8.63 4.26 6.06
C ASP A 55 8.94 3.17 5.02
N PHE A 56 8.51 3.39 3.78
CA PHE A 56 8.74 2.47 2.67
C PHE A 56 8.69 3.14 1.30
N VAL A 57 9.17 2.43 0.29
CA VAL A 57 9.09 2.85 -1.11
C VAL A 57 8.19 1.89 -1.88
N LEU A 58 7.28 2.44 -2.69
CA LEU A 58 6.44 1.70 -3.64
C LEU A 58 7.01 1.82 -5.06
N GLN A 59 7.34 0.71 -5.69
CA GLN A 59 7.80 0.70 -7.08
C GLN A 59 6.76 0.08 -8.04
N PHE A 60 6.13 0.94 -8.84
CA PHE A 60 5.17 0.54 -9.87
C PHE A 60 5.87 0.35 -11.22
N GLY A 61 6.20 -0.90 -11.57
CA GLY A 61 6.75 -1.27 -12.87
C GLY A 61 5.66 -1.45 -13.93
N GLY A 62 5.22 -2.70 -14.12
CA GLY A 62 4.08 -3.02 -15.00
C GLY A 62 2.79 -2.30 -14.58
N GLY A 63 2.63 -2.02 -13.28
CA GLY A 63 1.53 -1.22 -12.74
C GLY A 63 1.51 0.24 -13.21
N THR A 64 2.57 0.75 -13.84
CA THR A 64 2.60 2.06 -14.51
C THR A 64 2.55 1.96 -16.02
N LEU A 65 3.32 1.04 -16.61
CA LEU A 65 3.40 0.88 -18.07
C LEU A 65 2.12 0.29 -18.70
N GLY A 66 1.33 -0.45 -17.93
CA GLY A 66 0.11 -1.10 -18.41
C GLY A 66 -1.13 -0.22 -18.41
N HIS A 67 -1.02 1.05 -18.04
CA HIS A 67 -2.18 1.93 -17.88
C HIS A 67 -2.80 2.32 -19.24
N PRO A 68 -4.14 2.22 -19.43
CA PRO A 68 -4.78 2.49 -20.70
C PRO A 68 -4.54 3.91 -21.24
N SER A 69 -4.44 4.89 -20.33
CA SER A 69 -4.22 6.30 -20.67
C SER A 69 -2.73 6.68 -20.72
N GLY A 70 -1.83 5.69 -20.64
CA GLY A 70 -0.37 5.90 -20.66
C GLY A 70 0.24 6.21 -19.30
N ASN A 71 1.56 6.40 -19.29
CA ASN A 71 2.39 6.43 -18.08
C ASN A 71 2.09 7.64 -17.18
N VAL A 72 1.90 8.84 -17.75
CA VAL A 72 1.72 10.07 -16.97
C VAL A 72 0.40 10.01 -16.17
N PRO A 73 -0.76 9.68 -16.77
CA PRO A 73 -1.98 9.44 -16.01
C PRO A 73 -1.81 8.38 -14.92
N CYS A 74 -1.08 7.29 -15.19
CA CYS A 74 -0.88 6.27 -14.17
C CYS A 74 -0.07 6.76 -12.96
N VAL A 75 0.98 7.56 -13.20
CA VAL A 75 1.74 8.18 -12.11
C VAL A 75 0.82 9.07 -11.27
N MET A 76 -0.14 9.76 -11.89
CA MET A 76 -1.15 10.54 -11.18
C MET A 76 -2.12 9.65 -10.40
N ALA A 77 -2.67 8.60 -11.00
CA ALA A 77 -3.53 7.63 -10.33
C ALA A 77 -2.85 7.02 -9.09
N ASN A 78 -1.58 6.61 -9.22
CA ASN A 78 -0.80 6.08 -8.11
C ASN A 78 -0.56 7.12 -7.01
N ARG A 79 -0.23 8.35 -7.39
CA ARG A 79 0.01 9.44 -6.44
C ARG A 79 -1.27 9.79 -5.67
N ILE A 80 -2.37 9.98 -6.38
CA ILE A 80 -3.68 10.35 -5.81
C ILE A 80 -4.17 9.27 -4.87
N ALA A 81 -4.04 8.00 -5.25
CA ALA A 81 -4.38 6.88 -4.40
C ALA A 81 -3.60 6.91 -3.08
N LEU A 82 -2.27 7.06 -3.17
CA LEU A 82 -1.40 7.10 -2.00
C LEU A 82 -1.75 8.30 -1.08
N GLU A 83 -1.92 9.50 -1.64
CA GLU A 83 -2.27 10.67 -0.85
C GLU A 83 -3.63 10.54 -0.15
N THR A 84 -4.61 9.95 -0.82
CA THR A 84 -5.94 9.73 -0.23
C THR A 84 -5.82 8.75 0.94
N TYR A 85 -5.05 7.67 0.77
CA TYR A 85 -4.79 6.73 1.86
C TYR A 85 -4.05 7.35 3.03
N VAL A 86 -2.99 8.12 2.78
CA VAL A 86 -2.23 8.81 3.84
C VAL A 86 -3.14 9.79 4.59
N LYS A 87 -4.00 10.51 3.88
CA LYS A 87 -4.97 11.41 4.51
C LYS A 87 -5.91 10.64 5.44
N ASP A 88 -6.55 9.59 4.94
CA ASP A 88 -7.48 8.78 5.75
C ASP A 88 -6.76 8.07 6.91
N HIS A 89 -5.53 7.62 6.71
CA HIS A 89 -4.68 7.06 7.76
C HIS A 89 -4.44 8.07 8.89
N ASN A 90 -4.05 9.30 8.52
CA ASN A 90 -3.78 10.39 9.45
C ASN A 90 -5.05 10.87 10.18
N GLU A 91 -6.23 10.74 9.56
CA GLU A 91 -7.53 10.99 10.20
C GLU A 91 -7.98 9.84 11.13
N GLY A 92 -7.20 8.76 11.21
CA GLY A 92 -7.47 7.60 12.08
C GLY A 92 -8.52 6.64 11.51
N HIS A 93 -8.75 6.66 10.19
CA HIS A 93 -9.67 5.73 9.56
C HIS A 93 -9.09 4.32 9.44
N ASP A 94 -9.95 3.31 9.64
CA ASP A 94 -9.59 1.91 9.43
C ASP A 94 -9.47 1.59 7.93
N LEU A 95 -8.23 1.60 7.44
CA LEU A 95 -7.89 1.30 6.05
C LEU A 95 -8.25 -0.13 5.65
N ALA A 96 -8.19 -1.10 6.56
CA ALA A 96 -8.49 -2.50 6.26
C ALA A 96 -9.96 -2.69 5.86
N SER A 97 -10.87 -1.97 6.53
CA SER A 97 -12.30 -2.02 6.24
C SER A 97 -12.75 -1.01 5.17
N LYS A 98 -12.16 0.19 5.16
CA LYS A 98 -12.63 1.32 4.32
C LYS A 98 -11.82 1.54 3.05
N GLY A 99 -10.70 0.85 2.87
CA GLY A 99 -9.77 1.15 1.80
C GLY A 99 -10.36 1.13 0.38
N ASN A 100 -11.28 0.22 0.11
CA ASN A 100 -11.98 0.17 -1.18
C ASN A 100 -12.93 1.36 -1.38
N VAL A 101 -13.51 1.88 -0.30
CA VAL A 101 -14.37 3.07 -0.34
C VAL A 101 -13.53 4.30 -0.64
N ILE A 102 -12.38 4.42 0.03
CA ILE A 102 -11.43 5.53 -0.14
C ILE A 102 -11.04 5.72 -1.61
N ILE A 103 -10.59 4.66 -2.29
CA ILE A 103 -10.24 4.77 -3.72
C ILE A 103 -11.45 5.00 -4.60
N ARG A 104 -12.59 4.40 -4.30
CA ARG A 104 -13.80 4.66 -5.09
C ARG A 104 -14.26 6.11 -4.98
N GLU A 105 -14.09 6.74 -3.82
CA GLU A 105 -14.34 8.17 -3.66
C GLU A 105 -13.30 9.00 -4.42
N ALA A 106 -12.02 8.62 -4.40
CA ALA A 106 -10.97 9.26 -5.18
C ALA A 106 -11.27 9.21 -6.70
N SER A 107 -11.71 8.07 -7.22
CA SER A 107 -12.08 7.87 -8.63
C SER A 107 -13.25 8.72 -9.10
N LYS A 108 -14.02 9.36 -8.20
CA LYS A 108 -15.10 10.28 -8.60
C LYS A 108 -14.57 11.60 -9.14
N TRP A 109 -13.36 12.00 -8.74
CA TRP A 109 -12.76 13.28 -9.09
C TRP A 109 -11.39 13.17 -9.76
N SER A 110 -10.76 11.99 -9.71
CA SER A 110 -9.56 11.63 -10.46
C SER A 110 -9.93 10.69 -11.61
N PRO A 111 -9.97 11.16 -12.87
CA PRO A 111 -10.30 10.32 -14.03
C PRO A 111 -9.17 9.40 -14.48
N GLU A 112 -7.93 9.65 -14.03
CA GLU A 112 -6.77 8.78 -14.25
C GLU A 112 -6.89 7.44 -13.54
#